data_AF-A0A8T3QC92-F1
#
_entry.id   AF-A0A8T3QC92-F1
#
_cell.length_a   1.000
_cell.length_b   1.000
_cell.length_c   1.000
_cell.angle_alpha   90.00
_cell.angle_beta   90.00
_cell.angle_gamma   90.00
#
_symmetry.space_group_name_H-M   'P 1'
#
loop_
_entity.id
_entity.type
_entity.pdbx_description
1 polymer ?
#
loop_
_entity_poly.entity_id
_entity_poly.type
_entity_poly.pdbx_seq_one_letter_code
_entity_poly.pdbx_strand_id
1 'polypeptide(L)' 'EMSLVGPRPPLPGEVPGYDLWHRRRLSMKPGITGLWQVAARREDDFDRWVVLDLAYIDRWSIWLDLKIMIRTIPAMLQGR' A
#
# COMPACT_ATOMS: atom_id res chain seq x y z
N GLU A 1 -10.54 -7.65 9.19
CA GLU A 1 -9.28 -8.42 9.34
C GLU A 1 -8.21 -7.82 8.43
N MET A 2 -7.00 -7.61 8.93
CA MET A 2 -5.88 -7.02 8.17
C MET A 2 -4.89 -8.11 7.75
N SER A 3 -4.24 -7.90 6.60
CA SER A 3 -3.09 -8.70 6.15
C SER A 3 -1.80 -8.14 6.75
N LEU A 4 -0.74 -8.95 6.80
CA LEU A 4 0.60 -8.47 7.16
C LEU A 4 1.14 -7.54 6.06
N VAL A 5 1.00 -7.95 4.80
CA VAL A 5 1.39 -7.19 3.61
C VAL A 5 0.16 -6.89 2.75
N GLY A 6 -0.01 -5.65 2.32
CA GLY A 6 -1.16 -5.25 1.51
C GLY A 6 -1.26 -3.75 1.23
N PRO A 7 -2.31 -3.33 0.50
CA PRO A 7 -2.59 -1.93 0.20
C PRO A 7 -2.82 -1.11 1.47
N ARG A 8 -2.64 0.21 1.37
CA ARG A 8 -2.87 1.11 2.50
C ARG A 8 -4.33 1.01 2.97
N PRO A 9 -4.61 0.95 4.29
CA PRO A 9 -5.98 1.04 4.78
C PRO A 9 -6.64 2.36 4.32
N PRO A 10 -7.86 2.32 3.76
CA PRO A 10 -8.56 3.53 3.35
C PRO A 10 -8.95 4.35 4.58
N LEU A 11 -8.74 5.67 4.52
CA LEU A 11 -9.23 6.57 5.56
C LEU A 11 -10.72 6.85 5.30
N PRO A 12 -11.59 6.82 6.34
CA PRO A 12 -13.04 7.02 6.16
C PRO A 12 -13.42 8.32 5.44
N GLY A 13 -12.61 9.37 5.59
CA GLY A 13 -12.82 10.67 4.93
C GLY A 13 -12.43 10.70 3.44
N GLU A 14 -11.62 9.75 2.95
CA GLU A 14 -11.21 9.73 1.54
C GLU A 14 -12.17 8.90 0.67
N VAL A 15 -12.82 7.88 1.25
CA VAL A 15 -13.73 6.95 0.55
C VAL A 15 -14.82 7.67 -0.26
N PRO A 16 -15.45 8.77 0.22
CA PRO A 16 -16.46 9.50 -0.56
C PRO A 16 -15.90 10.16 -1.82
N GLY A 17 -14.60 10.49 -1.87
CA GLY A 17 -13.92 11.12 -3.01
C GLY A 17 -13.27 10.13 -3.97
N TYR A 18 -13.50 8.82 -3.81
CA TYR A 18 -12.88 7.82 -4.67
C TYR A 18 -13.55 7.74 -6.04
N ASP A 19 -12.77 8.07 -7.07
CA ASP A 19 -13.03 7.65 -8.44
C ASP A 19 -13.19 6.12 -8.57
N LEU A 20 -13.82 5.70 -9.66
CA LEU A 20 -14.10 4.29 -9.93
C LEU A 20 -12.84 3.41 -9.91
N TRP A 21 -11.73 3.95 -10.42
CA TRP A 21 -10.45 3.24 -10.50
C TRP A 21 -9.78 3.11 -9.12
N HIS A 22 -10.00 4.07 -8.22
CA HIS A 22 -9.52 3.99 -6.84
C HIS A 22 -10.12 2.81 -6.08
N ARG A 23 -11.38 2.47 -6.34
CA ARG A 23 -12.11 1.41 -5.63
C ARG A 23 -11.51 0.01 -5.81
N ARG A 24 -10.68 -0.21 -6.85
CA ARG A 24 -9.98 -1.48 -7.04
C ARG A 24 -9.11 -1.86 -5.85
N ARG A 25 -8.56 -0.89 -5.10
CA ARG A 25 -7.78 -1.19 -3.88
C ARG A 25 -8.59 -1.90 -2.78
N LEU A 26 -9.92 -1.76 -2.81
CA LEU A 26 -10.83 -2.37 -1.84
C LEU A 26 -11.05 -3.87 -2.10
N SER A 27 -10.55 -4.41 -3.22
CA SER A 27 -10.67 -5.84 -3.54
C SER A 27 -9.69 -6.73 -2.78
N MET A 28 -8.69 -6.15 -2.11
CA MET A 28 -7.73 -6.87 -1.26
C MET A 28 -7.82 -6.41 0.19
N LYS A 29 -7.51 -7.32 1.12
CA LYS A 29 -7.42 -6.99 2.55
C LYS A 29 -6.29 -5.98 2.76
N PRO A 30 -6.53 -4.87 3.49
CA PRO A 30 -5.49 -3.88 3.76
C PRO A 30 -4.36 -4.49 4.60
N GLY A 31 -3.14 -4.02 4.34
CA GLY A 31 -1.91 -4.51 4.98
C GLY A 31 -1.44 -3.64 6.15
N ILE A 32 -0.75 -4.24 7.12
CA ILE A 32 0.03 -3.51 8.12
C ILE A 32 1.20 -2.80 7.45
N THR A 33 1.90 -3.49 6.54
CA THR A 33 2.92 -2.91 5.66
C THR A 33 2.55 -3.12 4.20
N GLY A 34 3.19 -2.39 3.29
CA GLY A 34 2.91 -2.50 1.87
C GLY A 34 3.91 -1.74 1.03
N LEU A 35 3.78 -1.87 -0.30
CA LEU A 35 4.65 -1.18 -1.25
C LEU A 35 4.64 0.34 -1.03
N TRP A 36 3.49 0.88 -0.63
CA TRP A 36 3.31 2.26 -0.23
C TRP A 36 4.33 2.70 0.83
N GLN A 37 4.55 1.90 1.89
CA GLN A 37 5.45 2.26 3.00
C GLN A 37 6.93 2.28 2.61
N VAL A 38 7.34 1.44 1.64
CA VAL A 38 8.75 1.33 1.22
C VAL A 38 9.10 2.18 -0.01
N ALA A 39 8.12 2.47 -0.87
CA ALA A 39 8.33 3.17 -2.14
C ALA A 39 8.06 4.68 -2.07
N ALA A 40 7.14 5.12 -1.23
CA ALA A 40 6.77 6.53 -1.16
C ALA A 40 7.57 7.25 -0.06
N ARG A 41 8.66 7.90 -0.48
CA ARG A 41 9.65 8.49 0.43
C ARG A 41 9.46 9.99 0.72
N ARG A 42 8.58 10.70 0.00
CA ARG A 42 8.25 12.13 0.21
C ARG A 42 7.06 12.57 -0.67
N GLU A 43 6.03 13.07 0.00
CA GLU A 43 4.99 14.05 -0.38
C GLU A 43 4.00 13.80 -1.56
N ASP A 44 2.73 13.66 -1.13
CA ASP A 44 1.54 14.50 -1.44
C ASP A 44 0.50 14.11 -2.49
N ASP A 45 0.77 13.20 -3.41
CA ASP A 45 -0.24 12.89 -4.44
C ASP A 45 -1.01 11.60 -4.14
N PHE A 46 -2.25 11.72 -3.64
CA PHE A 46 -3.14 10.59 -3.33
C PHE A 46 -3.21 9.58 -4.49
N ASP A 47 -3.31 10.08 -5.71
CA ASP A 47 -3.40 9.27 -6.92
C ASP A 47 -2.15 8.40 -7.10
N ARG A 48 -0.97 8.93 -6.77
CA ARG A 48 0.29 8.18 -6.87
C ARG A 48 0.36 7.05 -5.86
N TRP A 49 -0.21 7.23 -4.67
CA TRP A 49 -0.37 6.15 -3.69
C TRP A 49 -1.29 5.07 -4.23
N VAL A 50 -2.41 5.47 -4.85
CA VAL A 50 -3.33 4.49 -5.42
C VAL A 50 -2.70 3.74 -6.60
N VAL A 51 -1.90 4.39 -7.44
CA VAL A 51 -1.14 3.71 -8.50
C VAL A 51 -0.17 2.68 -7.92
N LEU A 52 0.50 2.97 -6.80
CA LEU A 52 1.39 2.01 -6.13
C LEU A 52 0.61 0.82 -5.55
N ASP A 53 -0.55 1.09 -4.92
CA ASP A 53 -1.43 0.04 -4.40
C ASP A 53 -1.95 -0.85 -5.54
N LEU A 54 -2.35 -0.27 -6.68
CA LEU A 54 -2.78 -1.02 -7.86
C LEU A 54 -1.63 -1.82 -8.48
N ALA A 55 -0.43 -1.24 -8.58
CA ALA A 55 0.75 -1.94 -9.07
C ALA A 55 1.14 -3.13 -8.18
N TYR A 56 0.91 -3.03 -6.86
CA TYR A 56 1.07 -4.14 -5.95
C TYR A 56 0.01 -5.23 -6.19
N ILE A 57 -1.26 -4.85 -6.33
CA ILE A 57 -2.36 -5.79 -6.61
C ILE A 57 -2.13 -6.54 -7.93
N ASP A 58 -1.77 -5.82 -8.99
CA ASP A 58 -1.55 -6.37 -10.34
C ASP A 58 -0.34 -7.31 -10.40
N ARG A 59 0.68 -7.08 -9.56
CA ARG A 59 1.92 -7.89 -9.51
C ARG A 59 2.00 -8.79 -8.29
N TRP A 60 0.87 -8.98 -7.60
CA TRP A 60 0.86 -9.65 -6.32
C TRP A 60 1.44 -11.06 -6.44
N SER A 61 2.38 -11.37 -5.55
CA SER A 61 3.04 -12.67 -5.46
C SER A 61 3.67 -12.83 -4.09
N ILE A 62 3.80 -14.05 -3.61
CA ILE A 62 4.45 -14.37 -2.32
C ILE A 62 5.88 -13.81 -2.28
N TRP A 63 6.58 -13.82 -3.41
CA TRP A 63 7.92 -13.25 -3.55
C TRP A 63 7.94 -11.72 -3.39
N LEU A 64 6.93 -11.03 -3.91
CA LEU A 64 6.78 -9.59 -3.72
C LEU A 64 6.55 -9.26 -2.25
N ASP A 65 5.72 -10.04 -1.55
CA ASP A 65 5.43 -9.84 -0.13
C ASP A 65 6.68 -10.02 0.72
N LEU A 66 7.47 -11.07 0.46
CA LEU A 66 8.76 -11.29 1.11
C LEU A 66 9.74 -10.14 0.87
N LYS A 67 9.77 -9.63 -0.37
CA LYS A 67 10.61 -8.51 -0.78
C LYS A 67 10.22 -7.21 -0.09
N ILE A 68 8.92 -6.98 0.14
CA ILE A 68 8.40 -5.84 0.90
C ILE A 68 8.77 -5.98 2.37
N MET A 69 8.52 -7.13 3.01
CA MET A 69 8.87 -7.36 4.41
C MET A 69 10.35 -7.09 4.70
N ILE A 70 11.27 -7.59 3.86
CA ILE A 70 12.70 -7.36 4.02
C ILE A 70 13.06 -5.87 3.86
N ARG A 71 12.39 -5.14 2.96
CA ARG A 71 12.58 -3.69 2.78
C ARG A 71 11.96 -2.86 3.91
N THR A 72 10.94 -3.38 4.58
CA THR A 72 10.29 -2.72 5.72
C THR A 72 11.19 -2.72 6.96
N ILE A 73 11.99 -3.76 7.20
CA ILE A 73 12.91 -3.85 8.35
C ILE A 73 13.85 -2.63 8.49
N PRO A 74 14.65 -2.25 7.46
CA PRO A 74 15.51 -1.08 7.55
C PRO A 74 14.72 0.23 7.58
N ALA A 75 13.51 0.29 6.99
CA ALA A 75 12.65 1.46 7.08
C ALA A 75 12.18 1.72 8.52
N MET A 76 11.79 0.66 9.26
CA MET A 76 11.41 0.79 10.67
C MET A 76 12.60 1.10 11.59
N LEU A 77 13.77 0.51 11.32
CA LEU A 77 14.99 0.75 12.10
C LEU A 77 15.58 2.16 11.89
N GLN A 78 15.33 2.79 10.74
CA GLN A 78 15.77 4.16 10.48
C GLN A 78 14.91 5.23 11.18
N GLY A 79 13.84 4.85 11.89
CA GLY A 79 13.06 5.76 12.73
C GLY A 79 12.54 6.99 11.98
N ARG A 80 12.15 6.80 10.71
CA ARG A 80 11.54 7.82 9.85
C ARG A 80 10.09 7.46 9.57
#